data_AF-K1RCF5-F1
#
_entry.id   AF-K1RCF5-F1
#
_cell.length_a   1.000
_cell.length_b   1.000
_cell.length_c   1.000
_cell.angle_alpha   90.00
_cell.angle_beta   90.00
_cell.angle_gamma   90.00
#
_symmetry.space_group_name_H-M   'P 1'
#
loop_
_entity.id
_entity.type
_entity.pdbx_description
1 polymer ?
#
loop_
_entity_poly.entity_id
_entity_poly.type
_entity_poly.pdbx_seq_one_letter_code
_entity_poly.pdbx_strand_id
1 'polypeptide(L)'
;AASANDAAVIGVDVDQSYTSDTVITSALKGIGEAAQQALTAAYGSDWANYGGKLTTLGAAEGAVGLPTDTWSLKNWTVDQYKAMFEKIVKGEITIDNDFTKLASTDHVTLNLVK
;
A
#
# COMPACT_ATOMS: atom_id res chain seq x y z
N ALA A 1 -13.19 -5.24 -16.85
CA ALA A 1 -12.53 -4.09 -17.51
C ALA A 1 -11.14 -4.46 -18.00
N ALA A 2 -10.20 -4.82 -17.13
CA ALA A 2 -8.84 -5.18 -17.55
C ALA A 2 -8.74 -6.47 -18.38
N SER A 3 -9.47 -7.53 -18.01
CA SER A 3 -9.48 -8.80 -18.77
C SER A 3 -9.97 -8.65 -20.20
N ALA A 4 -10.80 -7.64 -20.48
CA ALA A 4 -11.32 -7.37 -21.82
C ALA A 4 -10.32 -6.59 -22.70
N ASN A 5 -9.20 -6.14 -22.12
CA ASN A 5 -8.19 -5.29 -22.78
C ASN A 5 -6.77 -5.86 -22.63
N ASP A 6 -6.63 -7.14 -22.26
CA ASP A 6 -5.33 -7.78 -21.96
C ASP A 6 -4.45 -6.95 -21.01
N ALA A 7 -5.09 -6.24 -20.09
CA ALA A 7 -4.45 -5.31 -19.17
C ALA A 7 -4.28 -5.93 -17.78
N ALA A 8 -3.33 -5.38 -17.03
CA ALA A 8 -3.12 -5.71 -15.63
C ALA A 8 -3.77 -4.68 -14.70
N VAL A 9 -4.08 -5.10 -13.47
CA VAL A 9 -4.67 -4.28 -12.41
C VAL A 9 -3.83 -4.40 -11.14
N ILE A 10 -3.69 -3.28 -10.45
CA ILE A 10 -3.22 -3.25 -9.07
C ILE A 10 -4.46 -3.06 -8.19
N GLY A 11 -4.77 -4.04 -7.34
CA GLY A 11 -5.86 -3.94 -6.37
C GLY A 11 -5.56 -2.97 -5.23
N VAL A 12 -6.54 -2.71 -4.37
CA VAL A 12 -6.40 -1.83 -3.20
C VAL A 12 -7.08 -2.40 -1.96
N ASP A 13 -6.68 -1.89 -0.80
CA ASP A 13 -7.17 -2.20 0.54
C ASP A 13 -6.84 -3.63 1.02
N VAL A 14 -7.30 -4.65 0.29
CA VAL A 14 -7.04 -6.08 0.57
C VAL A 14 -6.31 -6.74 -0.59
N ASP A 15 -5.82 -7.96 -0.37
CA ASP A 15 -5.30 -8.77 -1.48
C ASP A 15 -6.46 -9.19 -2.38
N GLN A 16 -6.53 -8.62 -3.58
CA GLN A 16 -7.60 -8.89 -4.54
C GLN A 16 -7.22 -9.94 -5.60
N SER A 17 -6.11 -10.65 -5.45
CA SER A 17 -5.66 -11.69 -6.40
C SER A 17 -6.72 -12.77 -6.68
N TYR A 18 -7.58 -13.07 -5.71
CA TYR A 18 -8.68 -14.03 -5.86
C TYR A 18 -9.83 -13.54 -6.76
N THR A 19 -9.87 -12.25 -7.11
CA THR A 19 -10.97 -11.67 -7.89
C THR A 19 -10.78 -11.82 -9.39
N SER A 20 -9.53 -11.90 -9.86
CA SER A 20 -9.18 -12.06 -11.28
C SER A 20 -7.68 -12.29 -11.45
N ASP A 21 -7.31 -13.13 -12.43
CA ASP A 21 -5.92 -13.30 -12.88
C ASP A 21 -5.28 -12.01 -13.42
N THR A 22 -6.08 -10.97 -13.69
CA THR A 22 -5.58 -9.66 -14.09
C THR A 22 -5.03 -8.83 -12.93
N VAL A 23 -5.32 -9.20 -11.68
CA VAL A 23 -4.78 -8.54 -10.50
C VAL A 23 -3.36 -9.04 -10.26
N ILE A 24 -2.36 -8.21 -10.58
CA ILE A 24 -0.95 -8.61 -10.52
C ILE A 24 -0.30 -8.35 -9.15
N THR A 25 -0.94 -7.51 -8.32
CA THR A 25 -0.64 -7.27 -6.90
C THR A 25 -1.75 -6.39 -6.31
N SER A 26 -1.66 -5.99 -5.05
CA SER A 26 -2.58 -5.03 -4.41
C SER A 26 -1.83 -4.10 -3.46
N ALA A 27 -2.19 -2.81 -3.45
CA ALA A 27 -1.74 -1.88 -2.43
C ALA A 27 -2.58 -2.09 -1.15
N LEU A 28 -2.08 -2.93 -0.25
CA LEU A 28 -2.78 -3.28 0.98
C LEU A 28 -2.90 -2.05 1.89
N LYS A 29 -4.06 -1.94 2.51
CA LYS A 29 -4.33 -0.97 3.57
C LYS A 29 -4.84 -1.72 4.79
N GLY A 30 -4.01 -1.75 5.82
CA GLY A 30 -4.26 -2.39 7.11
C GLY A 30 -5.31 -1.66 7.95
N ILE A 31 -6.51 -1.43 7.40
CA ILE A 31 -7.63 -0.81 8.15
C ILE A 31 -8.02 -1.69 9.34
N GLY A 32 -7.99 -3.01 9.17
CA GLY A 32 -8.23 -3.97 10.26
C GLY A 32 -7.18 -3.85 11.36
N GLU A 33 -5.90 -3.79 11.00
CA GLU A 33 -4.79 -3.61 11.92
C GLU A 33 -4.90 -2.26 12.65
N ALA A 34 -5.19 -1.18 11.93
CA ALA A 34 -5.43 0.15 12.50
C ALA A 34 -6.56 0.14 13.53
N ALA A 35 -7.68 -0.51 13.21
CA ALA A 35 -8.79 -0.65 14.14
C ALA A 35 -8.40 -1.47 15.37
N GLN A 36 -7.67 -2.58 15.20
CA GLN A 36 -7.20 -3.41 16.30
C GLN A 36 -6.24 -2.66 17.22
N GLN A 37 -5.32 -1.87 16.69
CA GLN A 37 -4.41 -1.04 17.48
C GLN A 37 -5.17 0.01 18.31
N ALA A 38 -6.11 0.74 17.67
CA ALA A 38 -6.91 1.74 18.37
C ALA A 38 -7.81 1.11 19.46
N LEU A 39 -8.44 -0.04 19.17
CA LEU A 39 -9.24 -0.78 20.15
C LEU A 39 -8.38 -1.29 21.31
N THR A 40 -7.20 -1.84 21.01
CA THR A 40 -6.25 -2.31 22.04
C THR A 40 -5.84 -1.16 22.97
N ALA A 41 -5.53 0.01 22.41
CA ALA A 41 -5.21 1.20 23.20
C ALA A 41 -6.40 1.70 24.03
N ALA A 42 -7.63 1.62 23.49
CA ALA A 42 -8.85 2.01 24.18
C ALA A 42 -9.19 1.11 25.37
N TYR A 43 -8.97 -0.20 25.25
CA TYR A 43 -9.18 -1.16 26.34
C TYR A 43 -8.01 -1.24 27.33
N GLY A 44 -6.82 -0.78 26.93
CA GLY A 44 -5.64 -0.66 27.78
C GLY A 44 -5.52 0.70 28.47
N SER A 45 -4.29 1.14 28.69
CA SER A 45 -3.95 2.43 29.31
C SER A 45 -3.54 3.51 28.30
N ASP A 46 -3.50 3.18 27.00
CA ASP A 46 -2.80 3.96 25.99
C ASP A 46 -3.74 4.83 25.15
N TRP A 47 -5.02 4.91 25.51
CA TRP A 47 -6.00 5.72 24.78
C TRP A 47 -5.58 7.18 24.61
N ALA A 48 -4.82 7.74 25.57
CA ALA A 48 -4.28 9.09 25.47
C ALA A 48 -3.38 9.31 24.23
N ASN A 49 -2.86 8.25 23.61
CA ASN A 49 -2.09 8.31 22.36
C ASN A 49 -2.98 8.44 21.12
N TYR A 50 -4.27 8.10 21.21
CA TYR A 50 -5.22 8.07 20.08
C TYR A 50 -6.36 9.08 20.23
N GLY A 51 -6.92 9.24 21.43
CA GLY A 51 -8.09 10.07 21.69
C GLY A 51 -7.87 11.53 21.29
N GLY A 52 -8.72 12.05 20.39
CA GLY A 52 -8.63 13.43 19.91
C GLY A 52 -7.41 13.72 19.01
N LYS A 53 -6.65 12.69 18.62
CA LYS A 53 -5.45 12.82 17.80
C LYS A 53 -5.66 12.21 16.41
N LEU A 54 -5.05 12.83 15.42
CA LEU A 54 -4.95 12.27 14.08
C LEU A 54 -3.78 11.27 14.09
N THR A 55 -4.07 10.02 13.79
CA THR A 55 -3.06 8.95 13.75
C THR A 55 -2.81 8.56 12.29
N THR A 56 -1.54 8.60 11.87
CA THR A 56 -1.11 8.12 10.57
C THR A 56 -0.43 6.78 10.75
N LEU A 57 -0.96 5.74 10.10
CA LEU A 57 -0.38 4.40 10.10
C LEU A 57 0.06 4.08 8.67
N GLY A 58 1.37 4.05 8.47
CA GLY A 58 2.02 3.81 7.19
C GLY A 58 2.87 2.54 7.22
N ALA A 59 3.92 2.53 6.39
CA ALA A 59 4.81 1.39 6.25
C ALA A 59 5.53 1.06 7.57
N ALA A 60 5.94 2.08 8.32
CA ALA A 60 6.61 1.92 9.60
C ALA A 60 5.73 1.22 10.65
N GLU A 61 4.41 1.40 10.57
CA GLU A 61 3.42 0.78 11.44
C GLU A 61 2.86 -0.54 10.88
N GLY A 62 3.42 -1.04 9.77
CA GLY A 62 2.96 -2.26 9.10
C GLY A 62 1.56 -2.14 8.48
N ALA A 63 1.04 -0.92 8.34
CA ALA A 63 -0.34 -0.67 7.93
C ALA A 63 -0.52 -0.50 6.41
N VAL A 64 0.56 -0.52 5.63
CA VAL A 64 0.53 -0.58 4.16
C VAL A 64 1.63 -1.47 3.63
N GLY A 65 1.42 -2.07 2.47
CA GLY A 65 2.41 -2.95 1.82
C GLY A 65 1.84 -3.63 0.57
N LEU A 66 2.64 -4.51 -0.04
CA LEU A 66 2.21 -5.35 -1.17
C LEU A 66 2.19 -6.83 -0.73
N PRO A 67 1.19 -7.64 -1.12
CA PRO A 67 1.17 -9.06 -0.83
C PRO A 67 2.17 -9.77 -1.73
N THR A 68 3.26 -10.33 -1.17
CA THR A 68 4.32 -10.95 -1.99
C THR A 68 4.03 -12.40 -2.36
N ASP A 69 3.11 -13.05 -1.65
CA ASP A 69 2.80 -14.47 -1.85
C ASP A 69 1.91 -14.70 -3.08
N THR A 70 1.12 -13.67 -3.45
CA THR A 70 0.11 -13.74 -4.52
C THR A 70 0.42 -12.83 -5.70
N TRP A 71 1.46 -12.00 -5.63
CA TRP A 71 1.81 -11.11 -6.74
C TRP A 71 2.35 -11.89 -7.95
N SER A 72 2.28 -11.27 -9.14
CA SER A 72 2.76 -11.86 -10.40
C SER A 72 3.67 -10.92 -11.20
N LEU A 73 4.35 -10.01 -10.50
CA LEU A 73 5.30 -9.06 -11.10
C LEU A 73 6.51 -9.81 -11.70
N LYS A 74 6.85 -9.49 -12.96
CA LYS A 74 7.90 -10.21 -13.71
C LYS A 74 9.29 -9.58 -13.61
N ASN A 75 9.36 -8.25 -13.49
CA ASN A 75 10.61 -7.50 -13.57
C ASN A 75 11.06 -6.89 -12.23
N TRP A 76 10.31 -7.17 -11.16
CA TRP A 76 10.62 -6.71 -9.82
C TRP A 76 10.44 -7.88 -8.86
N THR A 77 11.54 -8.28 -8.23
CA THR A 77 11.59 -9.45 -7.35
C THR A 77 11.12 -9.11 -5.94
N VAL A 78 10.71 -10.14 -5.20
CA VAL A 78 10.26 -9.98 -3.80
C VAL A 78 11.38 -9.39 -2.95
N ASP A 79 12.62 -9.82 -3.19
CA ASP A 79 13.78 -9.32 -2.44
C ASP A 79 14.09 -7.86 -2.76
N GLN A 80 13.97 -7.44 -4.03
CA GLN A 80 14.10 -6.04 -4.41
C GLN A 80 13.02 -5.17 -3.76
N TYR A 81 11.78 -5.65 -3.71
CA TYR A 81 10.70 -4.98 -2.99
C TYR A 81 11.01 -4.87 -1.50
N LYS A 82 11.34 -5.97 -0.84
CA LYS A 82 11.65 -5.98 0.60
C LYS A 82 12.81 -5.04 0.95
N ALA A 83 13.88 -5.04 0.17
CA ALA A 83 15.01 -4.14 0.38
C ALA A 83 14.62 -2.66 0.23
N MET A 84 13.77 -2.32 -0.74
CA MET A 84 13.25 -0.95 -0.91
C MET A 84 12.27 -0.59 0.22
N PHE A 85 11.37 -1.50 0.57
CA PHE A 85 10.35 -1.29 1.59
C PHE A 85 10.98 -1.10 2.97
N GLU A 86 12.06 -1.83 3.30
CA GLU A 86 12.82 -1.63 4.52
C GLU A 86 13.41 -0.20 4.61
N LYS A 87 13.91 0.34 3.49
CA LYS A 87 14.40 1.72 3.44
C LYS A 87 13.28 2.75 3.64
N ILE A 88 12.07 2.46 3.12
CA ILE A 88 10.88 3.29 3.37
C ILE A 88 10.50 3.23 4.86
N VAL A 89 10.46 2.04 5.46
CA VAL A 89 10.20 1.83 6.89
C VAL A 89 11.20 2.59 7.76
N LYS A 90 12.48 2.61 7.38
CA LYS A 90 13.55 3.36 8.05
C LYS A 90 13.54 4.87 7.78
N GLY A 91 12.70 5.34 6.86
CA GLY A 91 12.67 6.75 6.43
C GLY A 91 13.87 7.18 5.58
N GLU A 92 14.67 6.24 5.06
CA GLU A 92 15.75 6.52 4.12
C GLU A 92 15.21 6.88 2.73
N ILE A 93 14.02 6.39 2.40
CA ILE A 93 13.25 6.75 1.19
C ILE A 93 11.96 7.42 1.63
N THR A 94 11.77 8.67 1.20
CA THR A 94 10.54 9.43 1.41
C THR A 94 9.67 9.36 0.15
N ILE A 95 8.37 9.10 0.33
CA ILE A 95 7.40 9.12 -0.76
C ILE A 95 6.88 10.56 -0.93
N ASP A 96 7.09 11.12 -2.12
CA ASP A 96 6.55 12.44 -2.48
C ASP A 96 5.09 12.29 -2.95
N ASN A 97 4.19 13.12 -2.42
CA ASN A 97 2.79 13.17 -2.82
C ASN A 97 2.52 14.20 -3.93
N ASP A 98 3.55 14.92 -4.37
CA ASP A 98 3.49 15.87 -5.47
C ASP A 98 3.58 15.14 -6.82
N PHE A 99 2.41 14.81 -7.37
CA PHE A 99 2.27 14.17 -8.68
C PHE A 99 2.75 15.06 -9.86
N THR A 100 3.17 16.30 -9.62
CA THR A 100 3.80 17.14 -10.65
C THR A 100 5.30 16.84 -10.81
N LYS A 101 5.90 16.10 -9.87
CA LYS A 101 7.32 15.73 -9.86
C LYS A 101 7.59 14.28 -10.26
N LEU A 102 6.68 13.66 -11.01
CA LEU A 102 6.86 12.29 -11.48
C LEU A 102 8.10 12.18 -12.37
N ALA A 103 8.92 11.17 -12.13
CA ALA A 103 10.12 10.93 -12.93
C ALA A 103 9.79 10.53 -14.38
N SER A 104 8.68 9.82 -14.60
CA SER A 104 8.15 9.44 -15.91
C SER A 104 6.68 9.01 -15.80
N THR A 105 5.92 9.17 -16.90
CA THR A 105 4.57 8.64 -17.12
C THR A 105 4.50 7.79 -18.39
N ASP A 106 5.64 7.34 -18.94
CA ASP A 106 5.71 6.66 -20.24
C ASP A 106 4.89 5.35 -20.30
N HIS A 107 4.68 4.72 -19.14
CA HIS A 107 3.97 3.45 -19.01
C HIS A 107 2.68 3.54 -18.19
N VAL A 108 2.32 4.74 -17.71
CA VAL A 108 1.13 4.95 -16.87
C VAL A 108 0.49 6.28 -17.23
N THR A 109 -0.78 6.26 -17.61
CA THR A 109 -1.56 7.48 -17.81
C THR A 109 -2.01 8.06 -16.46
N LEU A 110 -1.62 9.31 -16.18
CA LEU A 110 -2.15 10.08 -15.04
C LEU A 110 -3.44 10.80 -15.46
N ASN A 111 -4.58 10.33 -14.95
CA ASN A 111 -5.87 11.00 -15.13
C ASN A 111 -6.21 11.80 -13.88
N LEU A 112 -6.28 13.13 -14.01
CA LEU A 112 -6.75 14.00 -12.94
C LEU A 112 -8.26 14.20 -13.04
N VAL A 113 -9.00 13.61 -12.12
CA VAL A 113 -10.46 13.80 -12.01
C VAL A 113 -10.72 14.95 -11.05
N LYS A 114 -11.40 15.99 -11.52
CA LYS A 114 -11.82 17.15 -10.73
C LYS A 114 -13.26 17.02 -10.28
#